data_AF-Q76LL1-F1
#
_entry.id   AF-Q76LL1-F1
#
_cell.length_a   1.000
_cell.length_b   1.000
_cell.length_c   1.000
_cell.angle_alpha   90.00
_cell.angle_beta   90.00
_cell.angle_gamma   90.00
#
_symmetry.space_group_name_H-M   'P 1'
#
loop_
_entity.id
_entity.type
_entity.pdbx_description
1 polymer ?
#
loop_
_entity_poly.entity_id
_entity_poly.type
_entity_poly.pdbx_seq_one_letter_code
_entity_poly.pdbx_strand_id
1 'polypeptide(L)'
;MGFRSGCRHLSFSHPWRTLLAHLVALHLLHLGSAQFRVVAPKLHVTATVGQDVVLHCQLSPWKDAWNSDIRWILHQSSGLVHHYRNGEDLEQMEEYKGRTELLRDGLIDGNLDLRITALTFADSGSYICAVQDGDDYAEAMVELKVSDPVSQIIHPWKVALAVVITILVGSFVIIAFLLRKQESKDAMLVEQAERMESSDAKLDTLAAKLVEITEKFEMRYGIMNFHTSDLKNQVAELEIRAVKIVERTEALEDHCEEMEKHTAELEEPSRRRLRDELRLAVTTRVQLRRARTAQDTEPTLSPKPQQDQEEQVFFIE
;
A
#
# COMPACT_ATOMS: atom_id res chain seq x y z
N MET A 1 -141.18 26.62 -66.65
CA MET A 1 -140.91 25.16 -66.60
C MET A 1 -139.57 24.94 -67.30
N GLY A 2 -138.51 24.34 -66.78
CA GLY A 2 -138.26 23.60 -65.54
C GLY A 2 -136.73 23.51 -65.30
N PHE A 3 -136.39 23.01 -64.11
CA PHE A 3 -135.10 23.07 -63.41
C PHE A 3 -134.04 22.02 -63.83
N ARG A 4 -132.77 22.34 -63.45
CA ARG A 4 -131.62 21.48 -63.07
C ARG A 4 -131.00 20.65 -64.22
N SER A 5 -129.70 20.38 -64.26
CA SER A 5 -128.83 19.97 -63.17
C SER A 5 -127.36 20.11 -63.55
N GLY A 6 -126.51 20.44 -62.58
CA GLY A 6 -125.07 20.53 -62.75
C GLY A 6 -124.42 19.17 -63.03
N CYS A 7 -123.45 19.17 -63.93
CA CYS A 7 -122.46 18.10 -64.00
C CYS A 7 -121.33 18.43 -63.02
N ARG A 8 -121.36 17.74 -61.88
CA ARG A 8 -120.19 17.57 -61.02
C ARG A 8 -119.12 16.86 -61.83
N HIS A 9 -117.96 17.50 -61.96
CA HIS A 9 -116.73 16.86 -62.39
C HIS A 9 -116.48 15.65 -61.47
N LEU A 10 -116.79 14.43 -61.90
CA LEU A 10 -116.25 13.24 -61.26
C LEU A 10 -114.81 13.10 -61.77
N SER A 11 -113.91 13.80 -61.10
CA SER A 11 -112.50 13.45 -61.10
C SER A 11 -112.40 12.04 -60.52
N PHE A 12 -112.25 11.05 -61.39
CA PHE A 12 -111.92 9.69 -61.00
C PHE A 12 -110.48 9.73 -60.45
N SER A 13 -110.34 10.14 -59.19
CA SER A 13 -109.06 10.14 -58.48
C SER A 13 -108.72 8.68 -58.19
N HIS A 14 -108.00 8.11 -59.14
CA HIS A 14 -107.37 6.81 -59.08
C HIS A 14 -106.81 6.47 -57.68
N PRO A 15 -107.37 5.47 -56.97
CA PRO A 15 -106.96 5.12 -55.60
C PRO A 15 -105.51 4.62 -55.50
N TRP A 16 -104.90 4.20 -56.62
CA TRP A 16 -103.49 3.84 -56.68
C TRP A 16 -102.54 5.05 -56.53
N ARG A 17 -102.95 6.26 -56.95
CA ARG A 17 -102.11 7.46 -56.83
C ARG A 17 -101.98 7.93 -55.39
N THR A 18 -103.05 7.81 -54.61
CA THR A 18 -103.02 8.11 -53.17
C THR A 18 -102.25 7.03 -52.41
N LEU A 19 -102.44 5.75 -52.75
CA LEU A 19 -101.68 4.66 -52.14
C LEU A 19 -100.17 4.81 -52.39
N LEU A 20 -99.78 5.13 -53.62
CA LEU A 20 -98.38 5.31 -53.99
C LEU A 20 -97.77 6.54 -53.31
N ALA A 21 -98.53 7.64 -53.17
CA ALA A 21 -98.10 8.79 -52.37
C ALA A 21 -97.93 8.46 -50.88
N HIS A 22 -98.83 7.65 -50.30
CA HIS A 22 -98.69 7.21 -48.90
C HIS A 22 -97.52 6.24 -48.72
N LEU A 23 -97.29 5.30 -49.65
CA LEU A 23 -96.15 4.40 -49.62
C LEU A 23 -94.83 5.14 -49.79
N VAL A 24 -94.78 6.14 -50.68
CA VAL A 24 -93.64 7.04 -50.85
C VAL A 24 -93.43 7.89 -49.59
N ALA A 25 -94.49 8.45 -48.98
CA ALA A 25 -94.38 9.17 -47.73
C ALA A 25 -93.89 8.26 -46.57
N LEU A 26 -94.38 7.02 -46.48
CA LEU A 26 -93.92 6.03 -45.50
C LEU A 26 -92.44 5.66 -45.74
N HIS A 27 -92.03 5.48 -47.00
CA HIS A 27 -90.64 5.23 -47.36
C HIS A 27 -89.73 6.44 -47.06
N LEU A 28 -90.20 7.67 -47.29
CA LEU A 28 -89.47 8.90 -46.98
C LEU A 28 -89.38 9.14 -45.46
N LEU A 29 -90.42 8.81 -44.69
CA LEU A 29 -90.39 8.80 -43.22
C LEU A 29 -89.39 7.76 -42.70
N HIS A 30 -89.32 6.58 -43.33
CA HIS A 30 -88.36 5.54 -42.98
C HIS A 30 -86.91 5.88 -43.40
N LEU A 31 -86.73 6.73 -44.42
CA LEU A 31 -85.42 7.27 -44.83
C LEU A 31 -84.94 8.43 -43.93
N GLY A 32 -85.83 9.01 -43.12
CA GLY A 32 -85.53 10.14 -42.22
C GLY A 32 -85.00 9.75 -40.84
N SER A 33 -84.96 8.46 -40.49
CA SER A 33 -84.32 7.98 -39.26
C SER A 33 -82.83 7.74 -39.52
N ALA A 34 -82.02 8.80 -39.45
CA ALA A 34 -80.57 8.65 -39.49
C ALA A 34 -80.09 8.18 -38.11
N GLN A 35 -79.84 6.88 -37.96
CA GLN A 35 -79.27 6.29 -36.76
C GLN A 35 -77.87 6.88 -36.50
N PHE A 36 -77.60 7.27 -35.25
CA PHE A 36 -76.29 7.80 -34.87
C PHE A 36 -75.26 6.67 -34.71
N ARG A 37 -73.98 7.02 -34.75
CA ARG A 37 -72.87 6.14 -34.36
C ARG A 37 -72.02 6.82 -33.30
N VAL A 38 -71.34 6.03 -32.47
CA VAL A 38 -70.26 6.51 -31.61
C VAL A 38 -68.93 6.24 -32.32
N VAL A 39 -68.01 7.19 -32.26
CA VAL A 39 -66.68 7.09 -32.85
C VAL A 39 -65.65 7.43 -31.77
N ALA A 40 -64.61 6.61 -31.67
CA ALA A 40 -63.42 6.89 -30.87
C ALA A 40 -62.31 7.43 -31.78
N PRO A 41 -62.00 8.74 -31.78
CA PRO A 41 -61.00 9.31 -32.69
C PRO A 41 -59.59 8.78 -32.43
N LYS A 42 -59.27 8.47 -31.16
CA LYS A 42 -58.00 7.89 -30.73
C LYS A 42 -58.26 6.54 -30.09
N LEU A 43 -58.12 5.48 -30.89
CA LEU A 43 -58.33 4.11 -30.41
C LEU A 43 -57.34 3.69 -29.33
N HIS A 44 -56.11 4.21 -29.33
CA HIS A 44 -55.08 3.86 -28.34
C HIS A 44 -54.59 5.12 -27.63
N VAL A 45 -54.68 5.12 -26.32
CA VAL A 45 -54.25 6.22 -25.44
C VAL A 45 -53.19 5.67 -24.50
N THR A 46 -52.06 6.37 -24.38
CA THR A 46 -51.00 6.02 -23.42
C THR A 46 -50.90 7.14 -22.39
N ALA A 47 -50.85 6.76 -21.12
CA ALA A 47 -50.70 7.69 -20.01
C ALA A 47 -49.78 7.09 -18.94
N THR A 48 -49.28 7.93 -18.03
CA THR A 48 -48.41 7.45 -16.93
C THR A 48 -49.15 7.34 -15.61
N VAL A 49 -48.69 6.44 -14.75
CA VAL A 49 -49.23 6.27 -13.39
C VAL A 49 -49.20 7.60 -12.64
N GLY A 50 -50.28 7.92 -11.94
CA GLY A 50 -50.47 9.13 -11.15
C GLY A 50 -50.94 10.35 -11.95
N GLN A 51 -50.94 10.30 -13.28
CA GLN A 51 -51.50 11.36 -14.12
C GLN A 51 -53.00 11.18 -14.36
N ASP A 52 -53.63 12.25 -14.85
CA ASP A 52 -54.99 12.22 -15.36
C ASP A 52 -54.97 11.94 -16.87
N VAL A 53 -56.02 11.30 -17.38
CA VAL A 53 -56.21 11.03 -18.81
C VAL A 53 -57.61 11.39 -19.24
N VAL A 54 -57.77 11.78 -20.50
CA VAL A 54 -59.07 11.96 -21.15
C VAL A 54 -59.20 10.93 -22.27
N LEU A 55 -60.23 10.09 -22.18
CA LEU A 55 -60.61 9.14 -23.23
C LEU A 55 -61.63 9.82 -24.13
N HIS A 56 -61.32 9.90 -25.42
CA HIS A 56 -62.13 10.64 -26.38
C HIS A 56 -63.12 9.76 -27.13
N CYS A 57 -64.39 10.14 -27.10
CA CYS A 57 -65.48 9.52 -27.88
C CYS A 57 -66.47 10.60 -28.31
N GLN A 58 -67.10 10.42 -29.46
CA GLN A 58 -68.02 11.40 -30.03
C GLN A 58 -69.14 10.74 -30.84
N LEU A 59 -70.28 11.42 -30.95
CA LEU A 59 -71.38 11.04 -31.84
C LEU A 59 -71.05 11.41 -33.29
N SER A 60 -71.58 10.61 -34.23
CA SER A 60 -71.51 10.86 -35.67
C SER A 60 -72.86 10.52 -36.30
N PRO A 61 -73.57 11.49 -36.93
CA PRO A 61 -73.23 12.91 -36.99
C PRO A 61 -73.26 13.59 -35.60
N TRP A 62 -72.65 14.77 -35.50
CA TRP A 62 -72.69 15.59 -34.28
C TRP A 62 -74.12 15.95 -33.91
N LYS A 63 -74.48 15.73 -32.65
CA LYS A 63 -75.82 15.91 -32.10
C LYS A 63 -75.70 16.13 -30.59
N ASP A 64 -76.59 16.95 -30.04
CA ASP A 64 -76.73 17.13 -28.61
C ASP A 64 -77.00 15.79 -27.89
N ALA A 65 -76.10 15.44 -26.97
CA ALA A 65 -76.14 14.25 -26.13
C ALA A 65 -76.53 14.54 -24.67
N TRP A 66 -76.95 15.77 -24.33
CA TRP A 66 -77.23 16.17 -22.96
C TRP A 66 -78.30 15.31 -22.29
N ASN A 67 -79.33 14.92 -23.03
CA ASN A 67 -80.43 14.09 -22.52
C ASN A 67 -80.28 12.60 -22.86
N SER A 68 -79.10 12.19 -23.35
CA SER A 68 -78.83 10.78 -23.65
C SER A 68 -78.37 10.02 -22.41
N ASP A 69 -78.50 8.70 -22.44
CA ASP A 69 -77.85 7.80 -21.48
C ASP A 69 -76.46 7.45 -22.00
N ILE A 70 -75.43 7.87 -21.27
CA ILE A 70 -74.03 7.70 -21.66
C ILE A 70 -73.35 6.81 -20.63
N ARG A 71 -72.76 5.71 -21.09
CA ARG A 71 -72.09 4.71 -20.26
C ARG A 71 -70.67 4.49 -20.72
N TRP A 72 -69.74 4.64 -19.79
CA TRP A 72 -68.37 4.18 -19.93
C TRP A 72 -68.20 2.87 -19.17
N ILE A 73 -67.80 1.82 -19.88
CA ILE A 73 -67.76 0.45 -19.38
C ILE A 73 -66.35 -0.11 -19.56
N LEU A 74 -65.79 -0.71 -18.53
CA LEU A 74 -64.54 -1.46 -18.64
C LEU A 74 -64.84 -2.82 -19.25
N HIS A 75 -64.35 -3.06 -20.48
CA HIS A 75 -64.69 -4.25 -21.27
C HIS A 75 -64.34 -5.57 -20.56
N GLN A 76 -63.20 -5.63 -19.85
CA GLN A 76 -62.74 -6.87 -19.21
C GLN A 76 -63.67 -7.35 -18.09
N SER A 77 -64.24 -6.43 -17.31
CA SER A 77 -65.12 -6.73 -16.18
C SER A 77 -66.60 -6.51 -16.50
N SER A 78 -66.91 -5.93 -17.66
CA SER A 78 -68.24 -5.35 -17.96
C SER A 78 -68.72 -4.38 -16.88
N GLY A 79 -67.77 -3.78 -16.15
CA GLY A 79 -68.06 -2.93 -15.00
C GLY A 79 -68.22 -1.47 -15.40
N LEU A 80 -69.11 -0.76 -14.70
CA LEU A 80 -69.50 0.61 -15.01
C LEU A 80 -68.48 1.60 -14.46
N VAL A 81 -67.70 2.21 -15.34
CA VAL A 81 -66.66 3.20 -15.00
C VAL A 81 -67.29 4.57 -14.75
N HIS A 82 -68.27 4.94 -15.58
CA HIS A 82 -69.03 6.17 -15.43
C HIS A 82 -70.40 6.01 -16.10
N HIS A 83 -71.45 6.51 -15.46
CA HIS A 83 -72.80 6.52 -16.00
C HIS A 83 -73.41 7.89 -15.85
N TYR A 84 -73.89 8.42 -16.95
CA TYR A 84 -74.57 9.71 -17.03
C TYR A 84 -75.94 9.53 -17.68
N ARG A 85 -76.96 10.20 -17.14
CA ARG A 85 -78.30 10.24 -17.73
C ARG A 85 -79.02 11.53 -17.33
N ASN A 86 -79.53 12.27 -18.32
CA ASN A 86 -80.42 13.43 -18.10
C ASN A 86 -79.87 14.50 -17.14
N GLY A 87 -78.58 14.81 -17.20
CA GLY A 87 -77.95 15.82 -16.36
C GLY A 87 -77.33 15.29 -15.06
N GLU A 88 -77.49 14.01 -14.73
CA GLU A 88 -77.03 13.42 -13.49
C GLU A 88 -76.02 12.29 -13.71
N ASP A 89 -75.01 12.22 -12.84
CA ASP A 89 -74.08 11.08 -12.76
C ASP A 89 -74.67 10.03 -11.81
N LEU A 90 -74.71 8.78 -12.26
CA LEU A 90 -75.36 7.67 -11.59
C LEU A 90 -74.32 6.67 -11.04
N GLU A 91 -74.56 5.38 -11.23
CA GLU A 91 -73.77 4.30 -10.66
C GLU A 91 -72.35 4.22 -11.24
N GLN A 92 -71.40 3.87 -10.40
CA GLN A 92 -69.99 3.68 -10.72
C GLN A 92 -69.41 2.57 -9.85
N MET A 93 -68.48 1.81 -10.42
CA MET A 93 -67.62 0.88 -9.69
C MET A 93 -66.85 1.60 -8.57
N GLU A 94 -66.67 0.94 -7.42
CA GLU A 94 -65.99 1.53 -6.25
C GLU A 94 -64.57 2.03 -6.59
N GLU A 95 -63.85 1.33 -7.47
CA GLU A 95 -62.48 1.66 -7.88
C GLU A 95 -62.38 2.97 -8.68
N TYR A 96 -63.50 3.42 -9.26
CA TYR A 96 -63.59 4.61 -10.11
C TYR A 96 -64.35 5.77 -9.46
N LYS A 97 -65.03 5.54 -8.33
CA LYS A 97 -65.77 6.59 -7.62
C LYS A 97 -64.88 7.77 -7.26
N GLY A 98 -65.34 8.97 -7.63
CA GLY A 98 -64.62 10.22 -7.39
C GLY A 98 -63.34 10.40 -8.21
N ARG A 99 -63.04 9.46 -9.12
CA ARG A 99 -61.89 9.54 -10.05
C ARG A 99 -62.33 9.79 -11.49
N THR A 100 -63.61 9.68 -11.82
CA THR A 100 -64.12 9.81 -13.19
C THR A 100 -65.08 10.98 -13.36
N GLU A 101 -65.00 11.65 -14.49
CA GLU A 101 -65.85 12.79 -14.84
C GLU A 101 -66.13 12.83 -16.34
N LEU A 102 -67.41 12.88 -16.71
CA LEU A 102 -67.83 13.16 -18.08
C LEU A 102 -67.73 14.66 -18.37
N LEU A 103 -67.03 15.04 -19.43
CA LEU A 103 -66.82 16.45 -19.78
C LEU A 103 -68.09 17.07 -20.40
N ARG A 104 -68.85 17.76 -19.56
CA ARG A 104 -70.20 18.27 -19.91
C ARG A 104 -70.20 19.34 -21.00
N ASP A 105 -69.16 20.16 -21.07
CA ASP A 105 -69.08 21.29 -22.02
C ASP A 105 -69.17 20.85 -23.48
N GLY A 106 -68.78 19.62 -23.80
CA GLY A 106 -68.79 19.08 -25.15
C GLY A 106 -70.06 18.32 -25.54
N LEU A 107 -70.99 18.08 -24.61
CA LEU A 107 -72.16 17.22 -24.87
C LEU A 107 -73.11 17.80 -25.92
N ILE A 108 -73.22 19.13 -26.01
CA ILE A 108 -74.07 19.82 -26.99
C ILE A 108 -73.61 19.55 -28.42
N ASP A 109 -72.30 19.38 -28.61
CA ASP A 109 -71.68 19.04 -29.91
C ASP A 109 -71.54 17.52 -30.11
N GLY A 110 -71.99 16.71 -29.14
CA GLY A 110 -71.92 15.26 -29.18
C GLY A 110 -70.58 14.67 -28.74
N ASN A 111 -69.73 15.42 -28.03
CA ASN A 111 -68.53 14.86 -27.39
C ASN A 111 -68.89 14.16 -26.08
N LEU A 112 -68.30 12.98 -25.87
CA LEU A 112 -68.62 12.04 -24.80
C LEU A 112 -67.39 11.76 -23.93
N ASP A 113 -66.46 12.71 -23.91
CA ASP A 113 -65.12 12.56 -23.35
C ASP A 113 -65.16 12.27 -21.84
N LEU A 114 -64.41 11.24 -21.42
CA LEU A 114 -64.29 10.86 -20.01
C LEU A 114 -62.90 11.20 -19.49
N ARG A 115 -62.84 11.98 -18.41
CA ARG A 115 -61.62 12.16 -17.62
C ARG A 115 -61.53 11.11 -16.53
N ILE A 116 -60.37 10.46 -16.41
CA ILE A 116 -60.02 9.57 -15.30
C ILE A 116 -58.79 10.16 -14.60
N THR A 117 -58.89 10.42 -13.30
CA THR A 117 -57.83 11.06 -12.51
C THR A 117 -56.99 10.07 -11.72
N ALA A 118 -55.73 10.44 -11.46
CA ALA A 118 -54.78 9.67 -10.66
C ALA A 118 -54.69 8.20 -11.09
N LEU A 119 -54.26 7.97 -12.34
CA LEU A 119 -54.18 6.63 -12.93
C LEU A 119 -53.30 5.66 -12.13
N THR A 120 -53.69 4.40 -12.17
CA THR A 120 -52.99 3.25 -11.62
C THR A 120 -52.79 2.22 -12.73
N PHE A 121 -51.92 1.23 -12.51
CA PHE A 121 -51.74 0.14 -13.48
C PHE A 121 -53.01 -0.69 -13.71
N ALA A 122 -53.91 -0.74 -12.72
CA ALA A 122 -55.18 -1.48 -12.81
C ALA A 122 -56.17 -0.81 -13.78
N ASP A 123 -56.00 0.49 -14.06
CA ASP A 123 -56.85 1.21 -15.01
C ASP A 123 -56.45 0.94 -16.47
N SER A 124 -55.35 0.20 -16.73
CA SER A 124 -55.00 -0.18 -18.09
C SER A 124 -55.99 -1.23 -18.61
N GLY A 125 -56.61 -0.97 -19.76
CA GLY A 125 -57.65 -1.84 -20.29
C GLY A 125 -58.37 -1.24 -21.49
N SER A 126 -59.48 -1.88 -21.85
CA SER A 126 -60.30 -1.47 -22.99
C SER A 126 -61.61 -0.92 -22.44
N TYR A 127 -61.92 0.30 -22.82
CA TYR A 127 -63.08 1.05 -22.36
C TYR A 127 -64.07 1.17 -23.50
N ILE A 128 -65.34 0.92 -23.23
CA ILE A 128 -66.44 1.08 -24.17
C ILE A 128 -67.19 2.35 -23.79
N CYS A 129 -67.37 3.26 -24.73
CA CYS A 129 -68.29 4.37 -24.63
C CYS A 129 -69.56 4.00 -25.38
N ALA A 130 -70.64 3.81 -24.65
CA ALA A 130 -71.95 3.44 -25.17
C ALA A 130 -72.94 4.58 -24.93
N VAL A 131 -73.78 4.84 -25.93
CA VAL A 131 -74.85 5.84 -25.86
C VAL A 131 -76.17 5.19 -26.21
N GLN A 132 -77.16 5.42 -25.37
CA GLN A 132 -78.56 5.08 -25.61
C GLN A 132 -79.37 6.38 -25.68
N ASP A 133 -80.08 6.59 -26.80
CA ASP A 133 -80.94 7.75 -27.02
C ASP A 133 -82.27 7.27 -27.62
N GLY A 134 -83.32 7.23 -26.79
CA GLY A 134 -84.57 6.55 -27.15
C GLY A 134 -84.33 5.05 -27.39
N ASP A 135 -84.75 4.55 -28.56
CA ASP A 135 -84.55 3.16 -28.99
C ASP A 135 -83.20 2.92 -29.69
N ASP A 136 -82.45 3.98 -29.99
CA ASP A 136 -81.17 3.88 -30.69
C ASP A 136 -80.00 3.67 -29.72
N TYR A 137 -79.11 2.74 -30.09
CA TYR A 137 -77.91 2.37 -29.34
C TYR A 137 -76.69 2.36 -30.25
N ALA A 138 -75.59 2.96 -29.81
CA ALA A 138 -74.30 2.78 -30.45
C ALA A 138 -73.16 2.84 -29.44
N GLU A 139 -72.03 2.23 -29.79
CA GLU A 139 -70.84 2.17 -28.93
C GLU A 139 -69.54 2.25 -29.72
N ALA A 140 -68.46 2.66 -29.05
CA ALA A 140 -67.09 2.61 -29.55
C ALA A 140 -66.13 2.18 -28.44
N MET A 141 -64.98 1.63 -28.83
CA MET A 141 -63.95 1.16 -27.89
C MET A 141 -62.71 2.06 -27.93
N VAL A 142 -62.09 2.25 -26.77
CA VAL A 142 -60.81 2.95 -26.56
C VAL A 142 -59.91 2.08 -25.70
N GLU A 143 -58.66 1.86 -26.10
CA GLU A 143 -57.65 1.15 -25.32
C GLU A 143 -56.76 2.13 -24.57
N LEU A 144 -56.67 1.97 -23.25
CA LEU A 144 -55.80 2.75 -22.36
C LEU A 144 -54.61 1.90 -21.91
N LYS A 145 -53.40 2.34 -22.25
CA LYS A 145 -52.14 1.77 -21.77
C LYS A 145 -51.53 2.66 -20.70
N VAL A 146 -51.51 2.18 -19.46
CA VAL A 146 -50.83 2.87 -18.36
C VAL A 146 -49.39 2.37 -18.24
N SER A 147 -48.43 3.30 -18.28
CA SER A 147 -46.99 3.01 -18.20
C SER A 147 -46.37 3.67 -16.97
N ASP A 148 -45.26 3.11 -16.47
CA ASP A 148 -44.45 3.74 -15.43
C ASP A 148 -43.09 4.18 -15.98
N PRO A 149 -42.80 5.50 -16.01
CA PRO A 149 -41.52 6.01 -16.47
C PRO A 149 -40.37 5.64 -15.51
N VAL A 150 -40.62 5.45 -14.21
CA VAL A 150 -39.57 5.15 -13.22
C VAL A 150 -38.97 3.77 -13.46
N SER A 151 -39.80 2.77 -13.78
CA SER A 151 -39.36 1.42 -14.12
C SER A 151 -38.45 1.35 -15.37
N GLN A 152 -38.54 2.30 -16.31
CA GLN A 152 -37.68 2.33 -17.50
C GLN A 152 -36.32 3.00 -17.26
N ILE A 153 -36.21 3.82 -16.21
CA ILE A 153 -34.96 4.52 -15.88
C ILE A 153 -33.98 3.55 -15.21
N ILE A 154 -34.48 2.63 -14.37
CA ILE A 154 -33.69 1.65 -13.62
C ILE A 154 -33.59 0.33 -14.39
N HIS A 155 -33.12 0.39 -15.64
CA HIS A 155 -32.76 -0.85 -16.31
C HIS A 155 -31.52 -1.47 -15.65
N PRO A 156 -31.55 -2.76 -15.26
CA PRO A 156 -30.44 -3.41 -14.54
C PRO A 156 -29.08 -3.25 -15.22
N TRP A 157 -29.05 -3.24 -16.56
CA TRP A 157 -27.84 -3.07 -17.34
C TRP A 157 -27.20 -1.68 -17.18
N LYS A 158 -28.00 -0.61 -17.01
CA LYS A 158 -27.46 0.76 -16.81
C LYS A 158 -26.75 0.88 -15.47
N VAL A 159 -27.30 0.24 -14.44
CA VAL A 159 -26.67 0.18 -13.11
C VAL A 159 -25.37 -0.62 -13.19
N ALA A 160 -25.40 -1.79 -13.84
CA ALA A 160 -24.20 -2.62 -14.03
C ALA A 160 -23.10 -1.87 -14.78
N LEU A 161 -23.42 -1.15 -15.86
CA LEU A 161 -22.45 -0.34 -16.60
C LEU A 161 -21.86 0.77 -15.74
N ALA A 162 -22.68 1.49 -14.97
CA ALA A 162 -22.20 2.54 -14.08
C ALA A 162 -21.20 1.98 -13.04
N VAL A 163 -21.52 0.83 -12.42
CA VAL A 163 -20.63 0.16 -11.47
C VAL A 163 -19.32 -0.26 -12.14
N VAL A 164 -19.37 -0.89 -13.31
CA VAL A 164 -18.17 -1.32 -14.04
C VAL A 164 -17.28 -0.12 -14.37
N ILE A 165 -17.85 0.98 -14.86
CA ILE A 165 -17.10 2.20 -15.16
C ILE A 165 -16.42 2.73 -13.90
N THR A 166 -17.12 2.77 -12.75
CA THR A 166 -16.50 3.23 -11.49
C THR A 166 -15.35 2.35 -11.04
N ILE A 167 -15.46 1.03 -11.20
CA ILE A 167 -14.38 0.09 -10.88
C ILE A 167 -13.19 0.26 -11.81
N LEU A 168 -13.43 0.43 -13.12
CA LEU A 168 -12.37 0.64 -14.11
C LEU A 168 -11.60 1.92 -13.84
N VAL A 169 -12.30 3.02 -13.54
CA VAL A 169 -11.67 4.30 -13.19
C VAL A 169 -10.87 4.17 -11.90
N GLY A 170 -11.45 3.56 -10.85
CA GLY A 170 -10.75 3.32 -9.59
C GLY A 170 -9.48 2.46 -9.77
N SER A 171 -9.59 1.37 -10.53
CA SER A 171 -8.47 0.49 -10.87
C SER A 171 -7.38 1.23 -11.63
N PHE A 172 -7.75 2.04 -12.63
CA PHE A 172 -6.79 2.84 -13.40
C PHE A 172 -6.02 3.82 -12.52
N VAL A 173 -6.70 4.52 -11.60
CA VAL A 173 -6.05 5.44 -10.65
C VAL A 173 -5.08 4.69 -9.73
N ILE A 174 -5.48 3.52 -9.21
CA ILE A 174 -4.62 2.68 -8.37
C ILE A 174 -3.39 2.21 -9.15
N ILE A 175 -3.57 1.71 -10.38
CA ILE A 175 -2.47 1.25 -11.23
C ILE A 175 -1.50 2.41 -11.52
N ALA A 176 -2.00 3.59 -11.90
CA ALA A 176 -1.17 4.76 -12.13
C ALA A 176 -0.39 5.18 -10.87
N PHE A 177 -1.01 5.11 -9.70
CA PHE A 177 -0.34 5.38 -8.42
C PHE A 177 0.77 4.36 -8.12
N LEU A 178 0.52 3.07 -8.37
CA LEU A 178 1.51 2.02 -8.18
C LEU A 178 2.70 2.16 -9.13
N LEU A 179 2.46 2.51 -10.40
CA LEU A 179 3.52 2.77 -11.38
C LEU A 179 4.39 3.97 -10.96
N ARG A 180 3.77 5.09 -10.55
CA ARG A 180 4.52 6.26 -10.03
C ARG A 180 5.33 5.93 -8.78
N LYS A 181 4.78 5.08 -7.91
CA LYS A 181 5.49 4.64 -6.70
C LYS A 181 6.65 3.69 -7.02
N GLN A 182 6.55 2.92 -8.11
CA GLN A 182 7.62 2.03 -8.55
C GLN A 182 8.81 2.82 -9.10
N GLU A 183 8.58 3.83 -9.96
CA GLU A 183 9.66 4.68 -10.48
C GLU A 183 10.47 5.34 -9.35
N SER A 184 9.79 5.78 -8.28
CA SER A 184 10.47 6.32 -7.09
C SER A 184 11.31 5.29 -6.35
N LYS A 185 10.91 4.01 -6.32
CA LYS A 185 11.70 2.94 -5.69
C LYS A 185 12.88 2.55 -6.57
N ASP A 186 12.69 2.45 -7.87
CA ASP A 186 13.74 2.08 -8.82
C ASP A 186 14.86 3.14 -8.80
N ALA A 187 14.52 4.44 -8.74
CA ALA A 187 15.49 5.51 -8.57
C ALA A 187 16.31 5.38 -7.28
N MET A 188 15.67 5.03 -6.16
CA MET A 188 16.35 4.82 -4.87
C MET A 188 17.24 3.57 -4.90
N LEU A 189 16.82 2.50 -5.57
CA LEU A 189 17.61 1.27 -5.73
C LEU A 189 18.85 1.49 -6.61
N VAL A 190 18.73 2.30 -7.67
CA VAL A 190 19.88 2.67 -8.52
C VAL A 190 20.92 3.43 -7.72
N GLU A 191 20.52 4.44 -6.93
CA GLU A 191 21.47 5.19 -6.10
C GLU A 191 22.16 4.30 -5.04
N GLN A 192 21.45 3.33 -4.48
CA GLN A 192 22.07 2.36 -3.56
C GLN A 192 23.01 1.38 -4.27
N ALA A 193 22.69 0.95 -5.49
CA ALA A 193 23.57 0.11 -6.30
C ALA A 193 24.87 0.84 -6.65
N GLU A 194 24.80 2.10 -7.05
CA GLU A 194 25.98 2.94 -7.32
C GLU A 194 26.84 3.14 -6.05
N ARG A 195 26.20 3.35 -4.88
CA ARG A 195 26.93 3.45 -3.61
C ARG A 195 27.63 2.14 -3.24
N MET A 196 26.98 1.01 -3.52
CA MET A 196 27.55 -0.32 -3.27
C MET A 196 28.74 -0.58 -4.19
N GLU A 197 28.64 -0.25 -5.47
CA GLU A 197 29.74 -0.34 -6.44
C GLU A 197 30.93 0.54 -6.03
N SER A 198 30.68 1.78 -5.59
CA SER A 198 31.72 2.66 -5.06
C SER A 198 32.39 2.10 -3.80
N SER A 199 31.63 1.41 -2.95
CA SER A 199 32.17 0.77 -1.75
C SER A 199 33.04 -0.43 -2.09
N ASP A 200 32.62 -1.24 -3.07
CA ASP A 200 33.35 -2.41 -3.53
C ASP A 200 34.70 -2.01 -4.17
N ALA A 201 34.69 -1.01 -5.04
CA ALA A 201 35.92 -0.45 -5.63
C ALA A 201 36.91 0.08 -4.57
N LYS A 202 36.40 0.64 -3.46
CA LYS A 202 37.24 1.05 -2.32
C LYS A 202 37.82 -0.16 -1.58
N LEU A 203 37.04 -1.23 -1.40
CA LEU A 203 37.50 -2.46 -0.77
C LEU A 203 38.61 -3.13 -1.60
N ASP A 204 38.45 -3.20 -2.92
CA ASP A 204 39.50 -3.71 -3.81
C ASP A 204 40.79 -2.89 -3.71
N THR A 205 40.67 -1.56 -3.65
CA THR A 205 41.81 -0.66 -3.45
C THR A 205 42.50 -0.90 -2.11
N LEU A 206 41.73 -1.14 -1.04
CA LEU A 206 42.26 -1.46 0.28
C LEU A 206 42.93 -2.85 0.30
N ALA A 207 42.33 -3.83 -0.35
CA ALA A 207 42.88 -5.17 -0.49
C ALA A 207 44.24 -5.13 -1.22
N ALA A 208 44.33 -4.40 -2.34
CA ALA A 208 45.58 -4.23 -3.08
C ALA A 208 46.69 -3.59 -2.20
N LYS A 209 46.35 -2.56 -1.42
CA LYS A 209 47.29 -1.94 -0.48
C LYS A 209 47.74 -2.89 0.63
N LEU A 210 46.85 -3.74 1.13
CA LEU A 210 47.19 -4.74 2.15
C LEU A 210 48.16 -5.80 1.61
N VAL A 211 47.98 -6.23 0.36
CA VAL A 211 48.91 -7.15 -0.31
C VAL A 211 50.30 -6.50 -0.42
N GLU A 212 50.39 -5.25 -0.88
CA GLU A 212 51.66 -4.52 -0.96
C GLU A 212 52.36 -4.39 0.41
N ILE A 213 51.60 -4.07 1.47
CA ILE A 213 52.13 -4.01 2.84
C ILE A 213 52.64 -5.38 3.29
N THR A 214 51.91 -6.46 2.97
CA THR A 214 52.27 -7.82 3.33
C THR A 214 53.57 -8.25 2.66
N GLU A 215 53.71 -8.02 1.35
CA GLU A 215 54.95 -8.30 0.61
C GLU A 215 56.14 -7.50 1.19
N LYS A 216 55.92 -6.22 1.52
CA LYS A 216 56.95 -5.38 2.16
C LYS A 216 57.36 -5.90 3.53
N PHE A 217 56.40 -6.43 4.29
CA PHE A 217 56.68 -7.04 5.60
C PHE A 217 57.47 -8.34 5.45
N GLU A 218 57.10 -9.21 4.51
CA GLU A 218 57.84 -10.46 4.22
C GLU A 218 59.28 -10.17 3.81
N MET A 219 59.52 -9.17 2.95
CA MET A 219 60.87 -8.76 2.58
C MET A 219 61.68 -8.32 3.82
N ARG A 220 61.10 -7.48 4.69
CA ARG A 220 61.77 -7.03 5.91
C ARG A 220 62.04 -8.17 6.88
N TYR A 221 61.10 -9.11 7.01
CA TYR A 221 61.27 -10.30 7.82
C TYR A 221 62.39 -11.20 7.29
N GLY A 222 62.48 -11.38 5.97
CA GLY A 222 63.58 -12.10 5.33
C GLY A 222 64.96 -11.50 5.63
N ILE A 223 65.09 -10.17 5.52
CA ILE A 223 66.32 -9.44 5.87
C ILE A 223 66.67 -9.62 7.35
N MET A 224 65.67 -9.52 8.24
CA MET A 224 65.87 -9.69 9.67
C MET A 224 66.33 -11.11 10.03
N ASN A 225 65.76 -12.13 9.39
CA ASN A 225 66.20 -13.52 9.58
C ASN A 225 67.60 -13.77 9.03
N PHE A 226 67.96 -13.14 7.92
CA PHE A 226 69.33 -13.19 7.40
C PHE A 226 70.33 -12.61 8.41
N HIS A 227 70.09 -11.39 8.92
CA HIS A 227 70.93 -10.80 9.96
C HIS A 227 70.98 -11.63 11.24
N THR A 228 69.86 -12.21 11.66
CA THR A 228 69.82 -13.09 12.83
C THR A 228 70.70 -14.33 12.63
N SER A 229 70.68 -14.90 11.42
CA SER A 229 71.50 -16.07 11.07
C SER A 229 72.98 -15.71 10.98
N ASP A 230 73.32 -14.55 10.39
CA ASP A 230 74.68 -14.03 10.34
C ASP A 230 75.22 -13.78 11.75
N LEU A 231 74.43 -13.15 12.63
CA LEU A 231 74.80 -12.90 14.01
C LEU A 231 75.05 -14.21 14.78
N LYS A 232 74.20 -15.24 14.57
CA LYS A 232 74.44 -16.58 15.14
C LYS A 232 75.76 -17.18 14.69
N ASN A 233 76.08 -17.07 13.40
CA ASN A 233 77.34 -17.57 12.86
C ASN A 233 78.55 -16.82 13.45
N GLN A 234 78.45 -15.49 13.56
CA GLN A 234 79.50 -14.67 14.19
C GLN A 234 79.67 -15.02 15.67
N VAL A 235 78.59 -15.24 16.41
CA VAL A 235 78.65 -15.67 17.83
C VAL A 235 79.33 -17.04 17.94
N ALA A 236 78.96 -18.01 17.11
CA ALA A 236 79.60 -19.32 17.11
C ALA A 236 81.11 -19.23 16.79
N GLU A 237 81.50 -18.33 15.88
CA GLU A 237 82.91 -18.07 15.59
C GLU A 237 83.65 -17.44 16.78
N LEU A 238 83.01 -16.48 17.47
CA LEU A 238 83.56 -15.86 18.68
C LEU A 238 83.71 -16.86 19.82
N GLU A 239 82.75 -17.77 20.01
CA GLU A 239 82.84 -18.85 21.00
C GLU A 239 84.05 -19.76 20.73
N ILE A 240 84.27 -20.15 19.47
CA ILE A 240 85.45 -20.95 19.08
C ILE A 240 86.75 -20.18 19.37
N ARG A 241 86.79 -18.87 19.06
CA ARG A 241 87.97 -18.04 19.35
C ARG A 241 88.20 -17.90 20.86
N ALA A 242 87.15 -17.75 21.66
CA ALA A 242 87.23 -17.64 23.11
C ALA A 242 87.82 -18.93 23.73
N VAL A 243 87.34 -20.11 23.31
CA VAL A 243 87.90 -21.41 23.75
C VAL A 243 89.40 -21.49 23.44
N LYS A 244 89.81 -21.07 22.24
CA LYS A 244 91.24 -21.06 21.84
C LYS A 244 92.09 -20.08 22.64
N ILE A 245 91.52 -18.95 23.07
CA ILE A 245 92.20 -18.00 23.95
C ILE A 245 92.39 -18.64 25.32
N VAL A 246 91.36 -19.29 25.87
CA VAL A 246 91.44 -19.99 27.17
C VAL A 246 92.54 -21.06 27.14
N GLU A 247 92.59 -21.88 26.09
CA GLU A 247 93.66 -22.89 25.91
C GLU A 247 95.07 -22.26 25.85
N ARG A 248 95.21 -21.13 25.14
CA ARG A 248 96.49 -20.40 25.10
C ARG A 248 96.86 -19.77 26.44
N THR A 249 95.89 -19.29 27.21
CA THR A 249 96.15 -18.72 28.54
C THR A 249 96.58 -19.80 29.51
N GLU A 250 95.95 -20.98 29.49
CA GLU A 250 96.37 -22.14 30.29
C GLU A 250 97.80 -22.57 29.93
N ALA A 251 98.10 -22.72 28.63
CA ALA A 251 99.47 -23.08 28.19
C ALA A 251 100.53 -22.02 28.56
N LEU A 252 100.14 -20.75 28.63
CA LEU A 252 101.04 -19.67 29.05
C LEU A 252 101.26 -19.70 30.56
N GLU A 253 100.22 -20.02 31.34
CA GLU A 253 100.30 -20.19 32.78
C GLU A 253 101.23 -21.34 33.15
N ASP A 254 101.08 -22.51 32.51
CA ASP A 254 102.02 -23.64 32.62
C ASP A 254 103.47 -23.21 32.29
N HIS A 255 103.65 -22.38 31.25
CA HIS A 255 104.97 -21.88 30.86
C HIS A 255 105.55 -20.90 31.89
N CYS A 256 104.71 -20.05 32.49
CA CYS A 256 105.09 -19.15 33.57
C CYS A 256 105.50 -19.92 34.83
N GLU A 257 104.78 -20.98 35.20
CA GLU A 257 105.13 -21.84 36.34
C GLU A 257 106.50 -22.52 36.12
N GLU A 258 106.78 -23.04 34.91
CA GLU A 258 108.08 -23.63 34.59
C GLU A 258 109.20 -22.59 34.60
N MET A 259 108.93 -21.38 34.10
CA MET A 259 109.87 -20.26 34.18
C MET A 259 110.15 -19.86 35.63
N GLU A 260 109.12 -19.77 36.47
CA GLU A 260 109.27 -19.42 37.89
C GLU A 260 110.12 -20.47 38.60
N LYS A 261 109.87 -21.76 38.34
CA LYS A 261 110.70 -22.86 38.85
C LYS A 261 112.16 -22.74 38.39
N HIS A 262 112.42 -22.43 37.13
CA HIS A 262 113.77 -22.18 36.63
C HIS A 262 114.44 -20.96 37.31
N THR A 263 113.70 -19.87 37.54
CA THR A 263 114.23 -18.71 38.28
C THR A 263 114.51 -19.04 39.74
N ALA A 264 113.65 -19.82 40.40
CA ALA A 264 113.85 -20.29 41.77
C ALA A 264 115.08 -21.20 41.89
N GLU A 265 115.32 -22.09 40.91
CA GLU A 265 116.55 -22.90 40.83
C GLU A 265 117.80 -22.05 40.66
N LEU A 266 117.75 -20.98 39.86
CA LEU A 266 118.86 -20.05 39.67
C LEU A 266 119.12 -19.14 40.88
N GLU A 267 118.08 -18.76 41.63
CA GLU A 267 118.22 -17.96 42.85
C GLU A 267 118.76 -18.76 44.04
N GLU A 268 118.56 -20.08 44.07
CA GLU A 268 118.89 -20.88 45.24
C GLU A 268 120.40 -20.95 45.60
N PRO A 269 121.35 -20.96 44.66
CA PRO A 269 122.77 -20.77 44.96
C PRO A 269 123.08 -19.43 45.64
N SER A 270 122.37 -18.37 45.26
CA SER A 270 122.53 -17.03 45.83
C SER A 270 121.88 -16.93 47.21
N ARG A 271 120.68 -17.50 47.40
CA ARG A 271 120.04 -17.64 48.73
C ARG A 271 120.85 -18.51 49.67
N ARG A 272 121.45 -19.61 49.21
CA ARG A 272 122.36 -20.46 50.01
C ARG A 272 123.58 -19.66 50.48
N ARG A 273 124.23 -18.92 49.59
CA ARG A 273 125.34 -18.02 49.95
C ARG A 273 124.93 -17.00 51.02
N LEU A 274 123.79 -16.34 50.85
CA LEU A 274 123.26 -15.38 51.83
C LEU A 274 122.95 -16.05 53.18
N ARG A 275 122.43 -17.29 53.17
CA ARG A 275 122.14 -18.08 54.38
C ARG A 275 123.42 -18.49 55.11
N ASP A 276 124.48 -18.82 54.39
CA ASP A 276 125.79 -19.16 54.94
C ASP A 276 126.52 -17.93 55.50
N GLU A 277 126.49 -16.80 54.79
CA GLU A 277 126.96 -15.48 55.27
C GLU A 277 126.26 -15.08 56.58
N LEU A 278 124.92 -15.20 56.63
CA LEU A 278 124.15 -14.87 57.82
C LEU A 278 124.46 -15.82 58.99
N ARG A 279 124.62 -17.13 58.74
CA ARG A 279 125.08 -18.09 59.75
C ARG A 279 126.46 -17.72 60.27
N LEU A 280 127.40 -17.36 59.40
CA LEU A 280 128.74 -16.95 59.82
C LEU A 280 128.68 -15.69 60.70
N ALA A 281 127.89 -14.69 60.30
CA ALA A 281 127.69 -13.45 61.06
C ALA A 281 127.07 -13.71 62.45
N VAL A 282 126.07 -14.58 62.55
CA VAL A 282 125.45 -14.97 63.83
C VAL A 282 126.45 -15.72 64.71
N THR A 283 127.17 -16.69 64.15
CA THR A 283 128.16 -17.48 64.90
C THR A 283 129.29 -16.58 65.41
N THR A 284 129.73 -15.62 64.60
CA THR A 284 130.75 -14.63 64.95
C THR A 284 130.26 -13.71 66.07
N ARG A 285 129.01 -13.23 66.01
CA ARG A 285 128.38 -12.46 67.10
C ARG A 285 128.29 -13.24 68.41
N VAL A 286 127.97 -14.54 68.35
CA VAL A 286 127.90 -15.40 69.54
C VAL A 286 129.29 -15.62 70.15
N GLN A 287 130.33 -15.82 69.34
CA GLN A 287 131.71 -15.96 69.83
C GLN A 287 132.25 -14.65 70.42
N LEU A 288 132.00 -13.51 69.78
CA LEU A 288 132.37 -12.18 70.31
C LEU A 288 131.67 -11.84 71.64
N ARG A 289 130.42 -12.29 71.83
CA ARG A 289 129.72 -12.13 73.11
C ARG A 289 130.32 -13.01 74.21
N ARG A 290 130.74 -14.24 73.90
CA ARG A 290 131.40 -15.12 74.89
C ARG A 290 132.78 -14.63 75.32
N ALA A 291 133.53 -13.95 74.44
CA ALA A 291 134.85 -13.41 74.79
C ALA A 291 134.80 -12.13 75.64
N ARG A 292 133.65 -11.43 75.71
CA ARG A 292 133.53 -10.10 76.34
C ARG A 292 132.95 -10.13 77.77
N THR A 293 132.51 -11.28 78.28
CA THR A 293 131.95 -11.41 79.63
C THR A 293 132.69 -12.49 80.42
N ALA A 294 133.81 -12.13 81.06
CA ALA A 294 134.30 -12.67 82.35
C ALA A 294 135.78 -12.32 82.62
N GLN A 295 136.15 -11.04 82.59
CA GLN A 295 137.36 -10.56 83.29
C GLN A 295 137.12 -9.14 83.84
N ASP A 296 136.91 -9.12 85.15
CA ASP A 296 137.27 -8.14 86.18
C ASP A 296 136.51 -6.81 86.44
N THR A 297 135.80 -6.81 87.59
CA THR A 297 136.11 -6.10 88.87
C THR A 297 135.97 -4.56 89.02
N GLU A 298 134.89 -4.13 89.72
CA GLU A 298 134.83 -3.32 90.99
C GLU A 298 135.45 -1.87 91.10
N PRO A 299 135.29 -1.13 92.23
CA PRO A 299 134.23 -0.18 92.64
C PRO A 299 134.66 1.32 92.57
N THR A 300 133.80 2.35 92.76
CA THR A 300 133.55 3.00 94.08
C THR A 300 132.73 4.31 93.92
N LEU A 301 131.93 4.60 94.97
CA LEU A 301 131.39 5.90 95.46
C LEU A 301 130.06 6.49 94.94
N SER A 302 129.07 6.41 95.84
CA SER A 302 127.81 7.18 95.97
C SER A 302 128.08 8.62 96.50
N PRO A 303 127.13 9.60 96.52
CA PRO A 303 125.74 9.45 97.01
C PRO A 303 124.58 10.19 96.28
N LYS A 304 123.40 9.55 96.26
CA LYS A 304 121.99 9.96 96.57
C LYS A 304 121.50 11.44 96.45
N PRO A 305 120.16 11.71 96.47
CA PRO A 305 118.98 10.94 96.01
C PRO A 305 117.82 11.80 95.38
N GLN A 306 116.66 11.12 95.16
CA GLN A 306 115.25 11.57 95.04
C GLN A 306 114.73 11.89 93.63
N GLN A 307 113.50 11.52 93.25
CA GLN A 307 112.53 10.48 93.64
C GLN A 307 111.34 10.61 92.67
N ASP A 308 110.58 9.51 92.51
CA ASP A 308 109.17 9.45 92.09
C ASP A 308 108.87 9.78 90.61
N GLN A 309 107.94 9.13 89.91
CA GLN A 309 107.04 7.99 90.11
C GLN A 309 106.48 7.66 88.70
N GLU A 310 106.28 6.38 88.34
CA GLU A 310 104.94 5.75 88.12
C GLU A 310 104.05 6.46 87.09
N GLU A 311 103.38 5.82 86.14
CA GLU A 311 102.73 4.52 86.04
C GLU A 311 102.41 4.34 84.52
N GLN A 312 102.59 3.19 83.86
CA GLN A 312 101.78 1.96 83.91
C GLN A 312 100.52 2.02 83.01
N VAL A 313 100.07 0.83 82.59
CA VAL A 313 98.69 0.48 82.16
C VAL A 313 98.33 0.86 80.70
N PHE A 314 97.69 0.06 79.84
CA PHE A 314 97.04 -1.26 79.79
C PHE A 314 96.88 -1.61 78.28
N PHE A 315 96.98 -2.83 77.76
CA PHE A 315 96.06 -3.99 77.81
C PHE A 315 94.82 -3.90 76.87
N ILE A 316 94.60 -5.04 76.21
CA ILE A 316 93.35 -5.63 75.68
C ILE A 316 93.09 -5.57 74.15
N GLU A 317 92.97 -6.80 73.61
CA GLU A 317 92.31 -7.37 72.41
C GLU A 317 92.50 -6.76 71.02
#